data_AF-A0A0F2PNE0-F1
#
_entry.id   AF-A0A0F2PNE0-F1
#
_cell.length_a   1.000
_cell.length_b   1.000
_cell.length_c   1.000
_cell.angle_alpha   90.00
_cell.angle_beta   90.00
_cell.angle_gamma   90.00
#
_symmetry.space_group_name_H-M   'P 1'
#
loop_
_entity.id
_entity.type
_entity.pdbx_description
1 polymer ?
#
loop_
_entity_poly.entity_id
_entity_poly.type
_entity_poly.pdbx_seq_one_letter_code
_entity_poly.pdbx_strand_id
1 'polypeptide(L)'
;MRKHLKYFGSLIVIPSFVAVTIIYAVIYKTLIQFNPLSFAGLNQSSHFIDFLYFSIITVTTTGYGDIHPLTNFARIITMTEIVAGFSIIIGSIIFGVYNIIKKSQ
;
A
#
# COMPACT_ATOMS: atom_id res chain seq x y z
N MET A 1 32.65 -5.30 -5.55
CA MET A 1 31.81 -4.35 -4.78
C MET A 1 30.57 -3.81 -5.52
N ARG A 2 30.52 -3.73 -6.87
CA ARG A 2 29.37 -3.20 -7.64
C ARG A 2 28.11 -4.10 -7.72
N LYS A 3 28.19 -5.39 -7.37
CA LYS A 3 27.05 -6.33 -7.40
C LYS A 3 26.06 -6.11 -6.23
N HIS A 4 26.55 -5.72 -5.05
CA HIS A 4 25.70 -5.49 -3.86
C HIS A 4 24.78 -4.27 -4.00
N LEU A 5 25.19 -3.25 -4.76
CA LEU A 5 24.39 -2.04 -4.98
C LEU A 5 23.13 -2.30 -5.83
N LYS A 6 23.12 -3.38 -6.63
CA LYS A 6 21.99 -3.74 -7.51
C LYS A 6 20.84 -4.38 -6.75
N TYR A 7 21.16 -5.23 -5.77
CA TYR A 7 20.16 -5.82 -4.89
C TYR A 7 19.56 -4.77 -3.95
N PHE A 8 20.32 -3.72 -3.61
CA PHE A 8 19.88 -2.71 -2.66
C PHE A 8 18.58 -2.01 -3.09
N GLY A 9 18.44 -1.63 -4.37
CA GLY A 9 17.22 -0.98 -4.87
C GLY A 9 16.00 -1.91 -4.96
N SER A 10 16.20 -3.18 -5.35
CA SER A 10 15.11 -4.18 -5.38
C SER A 10 14.75 -4.72 -3.99
N LEU A 11 15.70 -4.73 -3.05
CA LEU A 11 15.50 -5.18 -1.66
C LEU A 11 14.63 -4.20 -0.86
N ILE A 12 14.59 -2.92 -1.24
CA ILE A 12 13.78 -1.88 -0.58
C ILE A 12 12.28 -2.02 -0.92
N VAL A 13 11.91 -2.70 -2.00
CA VAL A 13 10.51 -2.79 -2.46
C VAL A 13 9.61 -3.45 -1.42
N ILE A 14 10.03 -4.59 -0.87
CA ILE A 14 9.26 -5.35 0.13
C ILE A 14 9.04 -4.52 1.40
N PRO A 15 10.07 -3.95 2.05
CA PRO A 15 9.86 -3.13 3.24
C PRO A 15 9.07 -1.85 2.94
N SER A 16 9.23 -1.23 1.76
CA SER A 16 8.38 -0.10 1.36
C SER A 16 6.92 -0.49 1.21
N PHE A 17 6.64 -1.65 0.63
CA PHE A 17 5.28 -2.17 0.49
C PHE A 17 4.65 -2.44 1.86
N VAL A 18 5.38 -3.13 2.75
CA VAL A 18 4.94 -3.37 4.14
C VAL A 18 4.72 -2.06 4.90
N ALA A 19 5.62 -1.08 4.74
CA ALA A 19 5.48 0.22 5.38
C ALA A 19 4.23 0.96 4.90
N VAL A 20 3.96 1.00 3.59
CA VAL A 20 2.74 1.57 3.03
C VAL A 20 1.51 0.88 3.61
N THR A 21 1.50 -0.45 3.63
CA THR A 21 0.38 -1.23 4.19
C THR A 21 0.10 -0.83 5.65
N ILE A 22 1.14 -0.76 6.49
CA ILE A 22 0.98 -0.40 7.90
C ILE A 22 0.52 1.05 8.06
N ILE A 23 1.08 1.99 7.27
CA ILE A 23 0.70 3.40 7.30
C ILE A 23 -0.79 3.56 6.96
N TYR A 24 -1.27 2.94 5.89
CA TYR A 24 -2.68 3.02 5.51
C TYR A 24 -3.61 2.32 6.50
N ALA A 25 -3.18 1.20 7.10
CA ALA A 25 -3.95 0.57 8.18
C ALA A 25 -4.17 1.52 9.38
N VAL A 26 -3.14 2.29 9.75
CA VAL A 26 -3.25 3.32 10.79
C VAL A 26 -4.19 4.44 10.35
N ILE A 27 -4.06 4.93 9.10
CA ILE A 27 -4.94 5.97 8.55
C ILE A 27 -6.41 5.53 8.58
N TYR A 28 -6.72 4.30 8.17
CA TYR A 28 -8.08 3.76 8.17
C TYR A 28 -8.65 3.62 9.57
N LYS A 29 -7.83 3.16 10.53
CA LYS A 29 -8.23 3.09 11.94
C LYS A 29 -8.58 4.47 12.48
N THR A 30 -7.73 5.46 12.24
CA THR A 30 -7.97 6.86 12.63
C THR A 30 -9.22 7.43 11.95
N LEU A 31 -9.46 7.10 10.68
CA LEU A 31 -10.63 7.58 9.94
C LEU A 31 -11.95 7.10 10.56
N ILE A 32 -12.02 5.85 11.02
CA ILE A 32 -13.19 5.31 11.72
C ILE A 32 -13.44 5.98 13.08
N GLN A 33 -12.38 6.44 13.76
CA GLN A 33 -12.52 7.18 15.00
C GLN A 33 -13.20 8.54 14.76
N PHE A 34 -12.91 9.20 13.64
CA PHE A 34 -13.57 10.46 13.26
C PHE A 34 -14.97 10.25 12.69
N ASN A 35 -15.16 9.24 11.85
CA ASN A 35 -16.46 8.92 11.27
C ASN A 35 -16.67 7.40 11.24
N PRO A 36 -17.47 6.83 12.17
CA PRO A 36 -17.72 5.40 12.24
C PRO A 36 -18.44 4.82 11.01
N LEU A 37 -19.06 5.65 10.16
CA LEU A 37 -19.74 5.23 8.92
C LEU A 37 -18.81 5.24 7.70
N SER A 38 -17.49 5.37 7.90
CA SER A 38 -16.52 5.50 6.80
C SER A 38 -16.40 4.25 5.93
N PHE A 39 -16.62 3.06 6.50
CA PHE A 39 -16.44 1.77 5.83
C PHE A 39 -17.61 0.84 6.14
N ALA A 40 -17.99 0.02 5.16
CA ALA A 40 -18.74 -1.21 5.41
C ALA A 40 -17.77 -2.30 5.87
N GLY A 41 -18.21 -3.18 6.77
CA GLY A 41 -17.39 -4.29 7.29
C GLY A 41 -16.38 -3.92 8.39
N LEU A 42 -16.19 -2.63 8.68
CA LEU A 42 -15.38 -2.15 9.80
C LEU A 42 -16.18 -1.23 10.71
N ASN A 43 -15.82 -1.21 12.00
CA ASN A 43 -16.40 -0.32 13.00
C ASN A 43 -15.34 0.11 14.03
N GLN A 44 -15.71 0.95 15.00
CA GLN A 44 -14.78 1.46 16.02
C GLN A 44 -14.22 0.38 16.95
N SER A 45 -14.90 -0.76 17.08
CA SER A 45 -14.45 -1.91 17.88
C SER A 45 -13.62 -2.91 17.07
N SER A 46 -13.47 -2.72 15.75
CA SER A 46 -12.63 -3.55 14.90
C SER A 46 -11.18 -3.54 15.38
N HIS A 47 -10.53 -4.70 15.29
CA HIS A 47 -9.16 -4.87 15.70
C HIS A 47 -8.21 -4.29 14.66
N PHE A 48 -6.98 -3.97 15.05
CA PHE A 48 -5.96 -3.44 14.12
C PHE A 48 -5.72 -4.36 12.92
N ILE A 49 -5.85 -5.68 13.12
CA ILE A 49 -5.67 -6.68 12.07
C ILE A 49 -6.71 -6.53 10.95
N ASP A 50 -7.93 -6.07 11.23
CA ASP A 50 -8.98 -5.89 10.22
C ASP A 50 -8.64 -4.72 9.28
N PHE A 51 -8.06 -3.65 9.82
CA PHE A 51 -7.55 -2.52 9.03
C PHE A 51 -6.31 -2.90 8.22
N LEU A 52 -5.43 -3.72 8.80
CA LEU A 52 -4.27 -4.25 8.09
C LEU A 52 -4.70 -5.16 6.95
N TYR A 53 -5.70 -6.02 7.18
CA TYR A 53 -6.30 -6.86 6.16
C TYR A 53 -6.89 -6.02 5.03
N PHE A 54 -7.71 -5.00 5.33
CA PHE A 54 -8.27 -4.10 4.30
C PHE A 54 -7.18 -3.39 3.47
N SER A 55 -6.15 -2.88 4.14
CA SER A 55 -4.98 -2.28 3.51
C SER A 55 -4.25 -3.28 2.58
N ILE A 56 -3.98 -4.50 3.05
CA ILE A 56 -3.34 -5.56 2.24
C ILE A 56 -4.17 -5.87 0.99
N ILE A 57 -5.47 -6.15 1.14
CA ILE A 57 -6.31 -6.54 -0.02
C ILE A 57 -6.49 -5.38 -0.99
N THR A 58 -6.37 -4.12 -0.53
CA THR A 58 -6.42 -2.91 -1.37
C THR A 58 -5.12 -2.72 -2.14
N VAL A 59 -3.98 -2.68 -1.45
CA VAL A 59 -2.67 -2.43 -2.08
C VAL A 59 -2.25 -3.58 -3.01
N THR A 60 -2.72 -4.80 -2.74
CA THR A 60 -2.53 -5.97 -3.62
C THR A 60 -3.58 -6.07 -4.72
N THR A 61 -4.57 -5.17 -4.76
CA THR A 61 -5.69 -5.18 -5.71
C THR A 61 -6.59 -6.43 -5.65
N THR A 62 -6.51 -7.20 -4.56
CA THR A 62 -7.33 -8.41 -4.35
C THR A 62 -8.81 -8.06 -4.15
N GLY A 63 -9.09 -7.10 -3.25
CA GLY A 63 -10.42 -6.51 -3.06
C GLY A 63 -11.58 -7.49 -2.92
N TYR A 64 -11.61 -8.35 -1.90
CA TYR A 64 -12.68 -9.33 -1.68
C TYR A 64 -14.09 -8.73 -1.55
N GLY A 65 -14.19 -7.44 -1.18
CA GLY A 65 -15.45 -6.67 -1.15
C GLY A 65 -16.21 -6.73 0.18
N ASP A 66 -15.76 -7.57 1.11
CA ASP A 66 -16.23 -7.67 2.50
C ASP A 66 -16.01 -6.37 3.29
N ILE A 67 -14.93 -5.65 3.00
CA ILE A 67 -14.66 -4.30 3.51
C ILE A 67 -14.52 -3.34 2.33
N HIS A 68 -15.25 -2.23 2.37
CA HIS A 68 -15.17 -1.20 1.33
C HIS A 68 -15.57 0.20 1.83
N PRO A 69 -14.99 1.29 1.26
CA PRO A 69 -15.24 2.65 1.71
C PRO A 69 -16.63 3.16 1.27
N LEU A 70 -17.37 3.72 2.23
CA LEU A 70 -18.70 4.29 2.01
C LEU A 70 -18.65 5.80 1.77
N THR A 71 -17.82 6.51 2.53
CA THR A 71 -17.73 7.98 2.46
C THR A 71 -16.80 8.43 1.34
N ASN A 72 -17.06 9.60 0.76
CA ASN A 72 -16.19 10.18 -0.28
C ASN A 72 -14.75 10.35 0.20
N PHE A 73 -14.56 10.72 1.46
CA PHE A 73 -13.23 10.89 2.04
C PHE A 73 -12.48 9.56 2.18
N ALA A 74 -13.16 8.50 2.66
CA ALA A 74 -12.58 7.16 2.70
C ALA A 74 -12.20 6.66 1.30
N ARG A 75 -13.06 6.89 0.30
CA ARG A 75 -12.79 6.54 -1.11
C ARG A 75 -11.54 7.23 -1.65
N ILE A 76 -11.37 8.53 -1.39
CA ILE A 76 -10.19 9.28 -1.84
C ILE A 76 -8.92 8.69 -1.20
N ILE A 77 -8.92 8.40 0.10
CA ILE A 77 -7.77 7.79 0.79
C ILE A 77 -7.46 6.40 0.21
N THR A 78 -8.48 5.57 -0.03
CA THR A 78 -8.29 4.26 -0.66
C THR A 78 -7.73 4.39 -2.07
N MET A 79 -8.17 5.38 -2.85
CA MET A 79 -7.58 5.68 -4.16
C MET A 79 -6.10 6.06 -4.08
N THR A 80 -5.69 6.83 -3.07
CA THR A 80 -4.27 7.18 -2.90
C THR A 80 -3.42 5.97 -2.50
N GLU A 81 -3.98 5.00 -1.75
CA GLU A 81 -3.28 3.75 -1.43
C GLU A 81 -2.97 2.94 -2.68
N ILE A 82 -3.98 2.79 -3.57
CA ILE A 82 -3.83 2.08 -4.83
C ILE A 82 -2.70 2.74 -5.66
N VAL A 83 -2.73 4.06 -5.82
CA VAL A 83 -1.69 4.80 -6.56
C VAL A 83 -0.31 4.63 -5.91
N ALA A 84 -0.22 4.67 -4.58
CA ALA A 84 1.05 4.47 -3.87
C ALA A 84 1.63 3.07 -4.10
N GLY A 85 0.81 2.02 -4.00
CA GLY A 85 1.21 0.64 -4.28
C GLY A 85 1.73 0.45 -5.70
N PHE A 86 0.97 0.93 -6.69
CA PHE A 86 1.40 0.89 -8.10
C PHE A 86 2.69 1.66 -8.36
N SER A 87 2.85 2.84 -7.74
CA SER A 87 4.04 3.68 -7.91
C SER A 87 5.31 2.99 -7.40
N ILE A 88 5.22 2.25 -6.29
CA ILE A 88 6.35 1.47 -5.75
C ILE A 88 6.78 0.39 -6.74
N ILE A 89 5.82 -0.37 -7.28
CA ILE A 89 6.11 -1.46 -8.22
C ILE A 89 6.69 -0.90 -9.52
N ILE A 90 6.04 0.08 -10.13
CA ILE A 90 6.49 0.69 -11.40
C ILE A 90 7.86 1.35 -11.22
N GLY A 91 8.06 2.11 -10.14
CA GLY A 91 9.34 2.73 -9.82
C GLY A 91 10.47 1.71 -9.68
N SER A 92 10.20 0.56 -9.05
CA SER A 92 11.18 -0.52 -8.91
C SER A 92 11.58 -1.14 -10.25
N ILE A 93 10.62 -1.33 -11.16
CA ILE A 93 10.86 -1.89 -12.51
C ILE A 93 11.70 -0.90 -13.32
N ILE A 94 11.33 0.38 -13.33
CA ILE A 94 12.06 1.43 -14.07
C ILE A 94 13.51 1.52 -13.57
N PHE A 95 13.71 1.52 -12.25
CA PHE A 95 15.04 1.53 -11.65
C PHE A 95 15.86 0.29 -12.04
N GLY A 96 15.23 -0.88 -12.05
CA GLY A 96 15.84 -2.13 -12.50
C GLY A 96 16.32 -2.05 -13.95
N VAL A 97 15.43 -1.64 -14.86
CA VAL A 97 15.72 -1.49 -16.30
C VAL A 97 16.84 -0.47 -16.55
N TYR A 98 16.77 0.70 -15.91
CA TYR A 98 17.81 1.73 -16.01
C TYR A 98 19.20 1.19 -15.63
N ASN A 99 19.29 0.40 -14.57
CA ASN A 99 20.54 -0.21 -14.12
C ASN A 99 21.06 -1.34 -15.03
N ILE A 100 20.20 -1.93 -15.86
CA ILE A 100 20.59 -2.91 -16.87
C ILE A 100 21.18 -2.18 -18.08
N ILE A 101 20.47 -1.18 -18.61
CA ILE A 101 20.90 -0.41 -19.80
C ILE A 101 22.23 0.31 -19.54
N LYS A 102 22.38 0.95 -18.38
CA LYS A 102 23.64 1.61 -17.99
C LYS A 102 24.82 0.65 -17.84
N LYS A 103 24.56 -0.66 -17.71
CA LYS A 103 25.60 -1.69 -17.57
C LYS A 103 26.01 -2.29 -18.92
N SER A 104 25.22 -2.10 -19.98
CA SER A 104 25.53 -2.57 -21.34
C SER A 104 26.29 -1.55 -22.19
N GLN A 105 26.42 -0.31 -21.72
CA GLN A 105 27.33 0.70 -22.24
C GLN A 105 28.62 0.70 -21.42
#